data_AF-A0A9X3PEV9-F1
#
_entry.id   AF-A0A9X3PEV9-F1
#
_cell.length_a   1.000
_cell.length_b   1.000
_cell.length_c   1.000
_cell.angle_alpha   90.00
_cell.angle_beta   90.00
_cell.angle_gamma   90.00
#
_symmetry.space_group_name_H-M   'P 1'
#
loop_
_entity.id
_entity.type
_entity.pdbx_description
1 polymer ?
#
loop_
_entity_poly.entity_id
_entity_poly.type
_entity_poly.pdbx_seq_one_letter_code
_entity_poly.pdbx_strand_id
1 'polypeptide(L)'
;MIPDRYTTRRIRARYIQALQAIPLPVRRTDPPDAILPIDLSGLPILATEAIGERLVQYSLVVGQTRFRLTFTDTHPALIGHVINLEAPRPRLVISEPLHTEWALANELALTAHATRIWKDRTRACNR
;
A
#
# COMPACT_ATOMS: atom_id res chain seq x y z
N MET A 1 -4.38 52.27 -31.01
CA MET A 1 -4.50 51.94 -29.56
C MET A 1 -5.56 50.87 -29.41
N ILE A 2 -5.18 49.59 -29.32
CA ILE A 2 -6.14 48.48 -29.15
C ILE A 2 -6.42 48.37 -27.64
N PRO A 3 -7.68 48.37 -27.18
CA PRO A 3 -7.96 48.41 -25.75
C PRO A 3 -7.61 47.08 -25.08
N ASP A 4 -6.76 47.19 -24.05
CA ASP A 4 -6.16 46.13 -23.23
C ASP A 4 -7.17 45.16 -22.56
N ARG A 5 -8.46 45.51 -22.59
CA ARG A 5 -9.55 44.65 -22.07
C ARG A 5 -9.96 43.52 -23.03
N TYR A 6 -9.72 43.69 -24.34
CA TYR A 6 -10.05 42.68 -25.35
C TYR A 6 -9.03 41.53 -25.41
N THR A 7 -7.76 41.84 -25.12
CA THR A 7 -6.64 40.90 -25.05
C THR A 7 -6.82 39.93 -23.86
N THR A 8 -7.17 40.44 -22.67
CA THR A 8 -7.34 39.62 -21.47
C THR A 8 -8.49 38.61 -21.59
N ARG A 9 -9.62 39.00 -22.21
CA ARG A 9 -10.75 38.07 -22.45
C ARG A 9 -10.36 36.94 -23.41
N ARG A 10 -9.63 37.26 -24.49
CA ARG A 10 -9.15 36.27 -25.46
C ARG A 10 -8.11 35.32 -24.87
N ILE A 11 -7.19 35.84 -24.04
CA ILE A 11 -6.20 35.02 -23.34
C ILE A 11 -6.89 34.08 -22.36
N ARG A 12 -7.87 34.58 -21.58
CA ARG A 12 -8.64 33.75 -20.64
C ARG A 12 -9.45 32.68 -21.34
N ALA A 13 -10.09 33.00 -22.47
CA ALA A 13 -10.83 32.03 -23.27
C ALA A 13 -9.90 30.93 -23.81
N ARG A 14 -8.72 31.30 -24.35
CA ARG A 14 -7.71 30.35 -24.80
C ARG A 14 -7.14 29.49 -23.67
N TYR A 15 -6.92 30.08 -22.49
CA TYR A 15 -6.42 29.38 -21.32
C TYR A 15 -7.43 28.34 -20.81
N ILE A 16 -8.72 28.70 -20.74
CA ILE A 16 -9.79 27.76 -20.36
C ILE A 16 -9.92 26.64 -21.40
N GLN A 17 -9.88 26.98 -22.69
CA GLN A 17 -9.92 26.00 -23.76
C GLN A 17 -8.71 25.04 -23.71
N ALA A 18 -7.52 25.55 -23.39
CA ALA A 18 -6.32 24.75 -23.19
C ALA A 18 -6.45 23.84 -21.94
N LEU A 19 -6.96 24.35 -20.82
CA LEU A 19 -7.21 23.55 -19.62
C LEU A 19 -8.22 22.40 -19.87
N GLN A 20 -9.23 22.63 -20.70
CA GLN A 20 -10.19 21.61 -21.10
C GLN A 20 -9.62 20.59 -22.10
N ALA A 21 -8.63 21.01 -22.90
CA ALA A 21 -7.97 20.17 -23.90
C ALA A 21 -6.78 19.39 -23.35
N ILE A 22 -6.23 19.79 -22.19
CA ILE A 22 -5.22 19.00 -21.47
C ILE A 22 -5.94 17.73 -21.00
N PRO A 23 -5.57 16.54 -21.50
CA PRO A 23 -6.02 15.31 -20.88
C PRO A 23 -5.46 15.33 -19.46
N LEU A 24 -6.32 15.67 -18.51
CA LEU A 24 -6.03 15.44 -17.10
C LEU A 24 -5.61 13.96 -17.01
N PRO A 25 -4.56 13.60 -16.27
CA PRO A 25 -4.32 12.19 -15.97
C PRO A 25 -5.59 11.69 -15.28
N VAL A 26 -6.44 11.06 -16.08
CA VAL A 26 -7.66 10.41 -15.64
C VAL A 26 -7.15 9.42 -14.62
N ARG A 27 -7.62 9.53 -13.36
CA ARG A 27 -7.50 8.43 -12.42
C ARG A 27 -7.95 7.21 -13.21
N ARG A 28 -7.03 6.29 -13.51
CA ARG A 28 -7.30 5.08 -14.28
C ARG A 28 -8.64 4.49 -13.79
N THR A 29 -9.67 4.66 -14.59
CA THR A 29 -10.93 3.92 -14.52
C THR A 29 -10.71 2.61 -15.26
N ASP A 30 -9.66 1.89 -14.88
CA ASP A 30 -9.53 0.49 -15.26
C ASP A 30 -10.64 -0.28 -14.50
N PRO A 31 -11.22 -1.34 -15.09
CA PRO A 31 -12.23 -2.15 -14.40
C PRO A 31 -11.67 -2.73 -13.09
N PRO A 32 -12.53 -2.94 -12.07
CA PRO A 32 -12.11 -3.18 -10.70
C PRO A 32 -11.69 -4.63 -10.49
N ASP A 33 -10.56 -5.03 -11.05
CA ASP A 33 -9.83 -6.17 -10.51
C ASP A 33 -9.10 -5.69 -9.24
N ALA A 34 -9.95 -5.50 -8.21
CA ALA A 34 -9.69 -5.20 -6.80
C ALA A 34 -8.75 -4.01 -6.51
N ILE A 35 -9.33 -2.84 -6.23
CA ILE A 35 -8.66 -1.86 -5.36
C ILE A 35 -8.40 -2.60 -4.04
N LEU A 36 -7.13 -2.91 -3.76
CA LEU A 36 -6.75 -3.56 -2.52
C LEU A 36 -7.18 -2.67 -1.35
N PRO A 37 -7.73 -3.26 -0.27
CA PRO A 37 -8.04 -2.49 0.92
C PRO A 37 -6.77 -1.82 1.45
N ILE A 38 -6.93 -0.64 2.04
CA ILE A 38 -5.80 0.17 2.53
C ILE A 38 -5.81 0.13 4.05
N ASP A 39 -4.63 -0.04 4.67
CA ASP A 39 -4.49 0.01 6.12
C ASP A 39 -4.57 1.45 6.67
N LEU A 40 -4.58 1.58 8.00
CA LEU A 40 -4.63 2.89 8.67
C LEU A 40 -3.42 3.79 8.35
N SER A 41 -2.34 3.23 7.80
CA SER A 41 -1.13 3.94 7.39
C SER A 41 -1.11 4.26 5.88
N GLY A 42 -2.20 4.00 5.15
CA GLY A 42 -2.29 4.28 3.73
C GLY A 42 -1.64 3.22 2.83
N LEU A 43 -1.26 2.06 3.37
CA LEU A 43 -0.59 0.99 2.62
C LEU A 43 -1.59 -0.06 2.11
N PRO A 44 -1.41 -0.60 0.91
CA PRO A 44 -2.28 -1.64 0.38
C PRO A 44 -2.09 -2.95 1.17
N ILE A 45 -3.19 -3.51 1.66
CA ILE A 45 -3.26 -4.78 2.37
C ILE A 45 -3.31 -5.90 1.33
N LEU A 46 -2.31 -6.78 1.32
CA LEU A 46 -2.25 -7.89 0.36
C LEU A 46 -2.94 -9.15 0.88
N ALA A 47 -3.03 -9.30 2.19
CA ALA A 47 -3.68 -10.41 2.86
C ALA A 47 -4.05 -10.05 4.31
N THR A 48 -5.04 -10.76 4.83
CA THR A 48 -5.34 -10.83 6.27
C THR A 48 -5.40 -12.30 6.64
N GLU A 49 -4.66 -12.70 7.66
CA GLU A 49 -4.52 -14.11 8.06
C GLU A 49 -4.81 -14.25 9.57
N ALA A 50 -5.44 -15.35 9.96
CA ALA A 50 -5.60 -15.71 11.35
C ALA A 50 -4.33 -16.43 11.84
N ILE A 51 -3.74 -15.92 12.93
CA ILE A 51 -2.60 -16.52 13.61
C ILE A 51 -3.02 -16.73 15.07
N GLY A 52 -3.32 -17.98 15.39
CA GLY A 52 -4.07 -18.30 16.60
C GLY A 52 -5.44 -17.63 16.56
N GLU A 53 -5.77 -16.89 17.61
CA GLU A 53 -7.05 -16.17 17.75
C GLU A 53 -7.01 -14.72 17.22
N ARG A 54 -5.87 -14.28 16.66
CA ARG A 54 -5.70 -12.90 16.20
C ARG A 54 -5.63 -12.80 14.69
N LEU A 55 -6.28 -11.79 14.13
CA LEU A 55 -6.20 -11.46 12.71
C LEU A 55 -5.07 -10.46 12.45
N VAL A 56 -4.16 -10.83 11.55
CA VAL A 56 -2.99 -10.03 11.17
C VAL A 56 -3.11 -9.61 9.71
N GLN A 57 -3.00 -8.32 9.48
CA GLN A 57 -2.92 -7.71 8.15
C GLN A 57 -1.47 -7.63 7.69
N TYR A 58 -1.25 -7.95 6.41
CA TYR A 58 0.03 -7.84 5.73
C TYR A 58 -0.03 -6.72 4.69
N SER A 59 0.39 -5.53 5.10
CA SER A 59 0.39 -4.35 4.23
C SER A 59 1.72 -4.20 3.50
N LEU A 60 1.66 -4.05 2.18
CA LEU A 60 2.84 -3.89 1.34
C LEU A 60 3.45 -2.50 1.52
N VAL A 61 4.72 -2.45 1.89
CA VAL A 61 5.49 -1.20 1.83
C VAL A 61 6.01 -1.03 0.41
N VAL A 62 5.32 -0.20 -0.38
CA VAL A 62 5.65 0.01 -1.81
C VAL A 62 7.11 0.42 -1.99
N GLY A 63 7.79 -0.23 -2.94
CA GLY A 63 9.21 -0.01 -3.22
C GLY A 63 10.17 -0.69 -2.24
N GLN A 64 9.68 -1.51 -1.30
CA GLN A 64 10.50 -2.23 -0.34
C GLN A 64 10.09 -3.70 -0.26
N THR A 65 11.07 -4.58 -0.04
CA THR A 65 10.89 -6.03 0.06
C THR A 65 10.45 -6.46 1.46
N ARG A 66 9.40 -5.80 1.97
CA ARG A 66 8.88 -5.98 3.33
C ARG A 66 7.38 -5.78 3.42
N PHE A 67 6.79 -6.44 4.43
CA PHE A 67 5.44 -6.18 4.89
C PHE A 67 5.45 -5.40 6.21
N ARG A 68 4.47 -4.52 6.38
CA ARG A 68 4.04 -4.00 7.68
C ARG A 68 2.95 -4.93 8.22
N LEU A 69 3.06 -5.30 9.48
CA LEU A 69 2.14 -6.22 10.15
C LEU A 69 1.34 -5.46 11.21
N THR A 70 0.02 -5.55 11.11
CA THR A 70 -0.90 -4.92 12.07
C THR A 70 -2.01 -5.89 12.47
N PHE A 71 -2.49 -5.80 13.71
CA PHE A 71 -3.75 -6.42 14.11
C PHE A 71 -4.93 -5.63 13.54
N THR A 72 -6.05 -6.32 13.31
CA THR A 72 -7.31 -5.68 12.88
C THR A 72 -8.12 -5.11 14.04
N ASP A 73 -8.03 -5.72 15.21
CA ASP A 73 -8.95 -5.55 16.34
C ASP A 73 -8.26 -5.22 17.67
N THR A 74 -6.93 -5.13 17.67
CA THR A 74 -6.13 -4.89 18.88
C THR A 74 -5.48 -3.51 18.81
N HIS A 75 -5.44 -2.80 19.94
CA HIS A 75 -4.73 -1.53 20.09
C HIS A 75 -3.58 -1.64 21.10
N PRO A 76 -2.35 -1.17 20.79
CA PRO A 76 -1.91 -0.62 19.50
C PRO A 76 -1.98 -1.67 18.38
N ALA A 77 -2.27 -1.24 17.15
CA ALA A 77 -2.43 -2.18 16.03
C ALA A 77 -1.09 -2.67 15.47
N LEU A 78 -0.04 -1.85 15.53
CA LEU A 78 1.26 -2.19 14.94
C LEU A 78 1.90 -3.36 15.69
N ILE A 79 2.33 -4.38 14.95
CA ILE A 79 3.19 -5.45 15.48
C ILE A 79 4.65 -5.13 15.11
N GLY A 80 4.88 -4.87 13.82
CA GLY A 80 6.20 -4.61 13.28
C GLY A 80 6.27 -4.85 11.78
N HIS A 81 7.37 -5.43 11.32
CA HIS A 81 7.65 -5.67 9.91
C HIS A 81 8.25 -7.04 9.67
N VAL A 82 7.90 -7.68 8.55
CA VAL A 82 8.68 -8.80 8.01
C VAL A 82 9.50 -8.28 6.84
N ILE A 83 10.81 -8.37 6.96
CA ILE A 83 11.79 -7.86 5.98
C ILE A 83 12.51 -8.99 5.26
N ASN A 84 13.29 -8.64 4.23
CA ASN A 84 14.12 -9.55 3.45
C ASN A 84 13.31 -10.67 2.76
N LEU A 85 12.13 -10.34 2.24
CA LEU A 85 11.19 -11.31 1.65
C LEU A 85 11.68 -11.95 0.33
N GLU A 86 12.68 -11.35 -0.31
CA GLU A 86 13.34 -11.91 -1.49
C GLU A 86 14.53 -12.81 -1.13
N ALA A 87 15.03 -12.73 0.11
CA ALA A 87 16.15 -13.53 0.56
C ALA A 87 15.69 -14.88 1.13
N PRO A 88 16.59 -15.89 1.23
CA PRO A 88 16.25 -17.19 1.80
C PRO A 88 15.80 -17.17 3.27
N ARG A 89 16.10 -16.08 4.00
CA ARG A 89 15.85 -15.94 5.43
C ARG A 89 15.12 -14.62 5.72
N PRO A 90 13.79 -14.58 5.50
CA PRO A 90 12.97 -13.45 5.93
C PRO A 90 12.97 -13.38 7.46
N ARG A 91 12.85 -12.16 8.00
CA ARG A 91 12.98 -11.90 9.43
C ARG A 91 11.86 -11.00 9.93
N LEU A 92 11.34 -11.30 11.10
CA LEU A 92 10.44 -10.42 11.83
C LEU A 92 11.24 -9.36 12.62
N VAL A 93 10.85 -8.11 12.48
CA VAL A 93 11.32 -6.97 13.26
C VAL A 93 10.12 -6.42 14.01
N ILE A 94 10.10 -6.65 15.33
CA ILE A 94 9.02 -6.17 16.21
C ILE A 94 9.26 -4.69 16.49
N SER A 95 8.22 -3.88 16.35
CA SER A 95 8.29 -2.43 16.58
C SER A 95 7.47 -1.98 17.79
N GLU A 96 6.50 -2.78 18.20
CA GLU A 96 5.61 -2.48 19.32
C GLU A 96 5.92 -3.39 20.52
N PRO A 97 6.48 -2.84 21.61
CA PRO A 97 6.85 -3.62 22.79
C PRO A 97 5.70 -4.45 23.37
N LEU A 98 4.47 -3.92 23.36
CA LEU A 98 3.29 -4.59 23.93
C LEU A 98 2.96 -5.92 23.26
N HIS A 99 3.40 -6.14 22.02
CA HIS A 99 3.16 -7.38 21.28
C HIS A 99 4.36 -8.30 21.21
N THR A 100 5.47 -7.97 21.87
CA THR A 100 6.74 -8.69 21.73
C THR A 100 6.61 -10.17 22.05
N GLU A 101 6.03 -10.51 23.21
CA GLU A 101 5.88 -11.89 23.66
C GLU A 101 5.07 -12.71 22.65
N TRP A 102 3.90 -12.20 22.26
CA TRP A 102 3.04 -12.86 21.27
C TRP A 102 3.72 -12.98 19.91
N ALA A 103 4.40 -11.92 19.45
CA ALA A 103 5.03 -11.89 18.13
C ALA A 103 6.22 -12.85 18.04
N LEU A 104 7.01 -13.00 19.12
CA LEU A 104 8.09 -13.99 19.19
C LEU A 104 7.53 -15.42 19.23
N ALA A 105 6.49 -15.66 20.02
CA ALA A 105 5.83 -16.97 20.07
C ALA A 105 5.26 -17.40 18.70
N ASN A 106 4.93 -16.44 17.83
CA ASN A 106 4.33 -16.67 16.51
C ASN A 106 5.27 -16.31 15.34
N GLU A 107 6.57 -16.08 15.57
CA GLU A 107 7.49 -15.54 14.57
C GLU A 107 7.54 -16.41 13.29
N LEU A 108 7.61 -17.72 13.46
CA LEU A 108 7.67 -18.67 12.34
C LEU A 108 6.40 -18.61 11.49
N ALA A 109 5.22 -18.53 12.11
CA ALA A 109 3.96 -18.39 11.38
C ALA A 109 3.93 -17.05 10.64
N LEU A 110 4.22 -15.94 11.33
CA LEU A 110 4.20 -14.60 10.76
C LEU A 110 5.11 -14.49 9.52
N THR A 111 6.32 -15.01 9.62
CA THR A 111 7.32 -14.99 8.53
C THR A 111 6.98 -15.97 7.40
N ALA A 112 6.46 -17.16 7.70
CA ALA A 112 6.03 -18.13 6.70
C ALA A 112 4.86 -17.60 5.85
N HIS A 113 3.84 -17.02 6.50
CA HIS A 113 2.71 -16.39 5.82
C HIS A 113 3.17 -15.21 4.96
N ALA A 114 4.01 -14.32 5.50
CA ALA A 114 4.59 -13.21 4.73
C ALA A 114 5.32 -13.69 3.47
N THR A 115 6.14 -14.74 3.60
CA THR A 115 6.89 -15.31 2.48
C THR A 115 5.98 -15.89 1.41
N ARG A 116 4.92 -16.60 1.82
CA ARG A 116 3.92 -17.15 0.92
C ARG A 116 3.22 -16.03 0.14
N ILE A 117 2.68 -15.03 0.85
CA ILE A 117 1.99 -13.88 0.25
C ILE A 117 2.90 -13.16 -0.75
N TRP A 118 4.17 -12.93 -0.38
CA TRP A 118 5.15 -12.28 -1.26
C TRP A 118 5.34 -13.06 -2.55
N LYS A 119 5.58 -14.38 -2.47
CA LYS A 119 5.78 -15.25 -3.64
C LYS A 119 4.55 -15.29 -4.53
N ASP A 120 3.36 -15.40 -3.95
CA ASP A 120 2.10 -15.48 -4.69
C ASP A 120 1.82 -14.18 -5.46
N ARG A 121 2.15 -13.02 -4.89
CA ARG A 121 1.87 -11.71 -5.50
C ARG A 121 2.96 -11.21 -6.44
N THR A 122 4.23 -11.57 -6.21
CA THR A 122 5.36 -11.12 -7.07
C THR A 122 5.60 -12.02 -8.28
N ARG A 123 5.22 -13.31 -8.23
CA ARG A 123 5.36 -14.22 -9.39
C ARG A 123 4.44 -13.87 -10.56
N ALA A 124 3.39 -13.07 -10.34
CA ALA A 124 2.46 -12.67 -11.39
C ALA A 124 3.06 -11.73 -12.45
N CYS A 125 4.23 -11.12 -12.21
CA CYS A 125 4.83 -10.13 -13.12
C CYS A 125 5.79 -10.70 -14.19
N ASN A 126 5.92 -12.03 -14.32
CA ASN A 126 6.81 -12.68 -15.29
C ASN A 126 6.08 -13.26 -16.52
N ARG A 127 4.96 -12.67 -16.94
CA ARG A 127 4.23 -13.05 -18.16
C ARG A 127 3.89 -11.86 -19.02
#